data_AF-A0A2V4NEP1-F1
#
_entry.id   AF-A0A2V4NEP1-F1
#
_cell.length_a   1.000
_cell.length_b   1.000
_cell.length_c   1.000
_cell.angle_alpha   90.00
_cell.angle_beta   90.00
_cell.angle_gamma   90.00
#
_symmetry.space_group_name_H-M   'P 1'
#
loop_
_entity.id
_entity.type
_entity.pdbx_description
1 polymer ?
#
loop_
_entity_poly.entity_id
_entity_poly.type
_entity_poly.pdbx_seq_one_letter_code
_entity_poly.pdbx_strand_id
1 'polypeptide(L)'
;MARLSRSSSDLQAEQLAAAVTSAHATRIADTEDREMVRLIGTLRTVTLRPVGGAPALEAHLWDGTGEVVVIWLGRREIPGILSGRTIEVRGRLSRARGRRTLYNPAYELRAQAAH
;
A
#
# COMPACT_ATOMS: atom_id res chain seq x y z
N MET A 1 0.73 -37.25 -14.72
CA MET A 1 1.17 -35.89 -14.34
C MET A 1 -0.05 -34.98 -14.28
N ALA A 2 -0.60 -34.70 -13.10
CA ALA A 2 -1.76 -33.82 -12.93
C ALA A 2 -1.31 -32.43 -12.47
N ARG A 3 -1.60 -31.41 -13.29
CA ARG A 3 -1.32 -30.00 -13.00
C ARG A 3 -2.47 -29.47 -12.14
N LEU A 4 -2.24 -29.32 -10.84
CA LEU A 4 -3.19 -28.73 -9.90
C LEU A 4 -3.35 -27.23 -10.22
N SER A 5 -4.46 -26.83 -10.85
CA SER A 5 -4.84 -25.43 -10.87
C SER A 5 -5.42 -25.10 -9.49
N ARG A 6 -4.87 -24.09 -8.81
CA ARG A 6 -5.49 -23.54 -7.60
C ARG A 6 -6.89 -23.08 -7.97
N SER A 7 -7.91 -23.60 -7.27
CA SER A 7 -9.29 -23.17 -7.51
C SER A 7 -9.45 -21.73 -7.03
N SER A 8 -10.36 -20.98 -7.66
CA SER A 8 -10.70 -19.62 -7.22
C SER A 8 -11.11 -19.56 -5.75
N SER A 9 -11.65 -20.66 -5.22
CA SER A 9 -12.04 -20.84 -3.82
C SER A 9 -10.84 -20.87 -2.87
N ASP A 10 -9.74 -21.54 -3.25
CA ASP A 10 -8.53 -21.63 -2.43
C ASP A 10 -7.84 -20.26 -2.32
N LEU A 11 -7.79 -19.54 -3.45
CA LEU A 11 -7.28 -18.17 -3.48
C LEU A 11 -8.13 -17.23 -2.62
N GLN A 12 -9.46 -17.41 -2.62
CA GLN A 12 -10.36 -16.60 -1.81
C GLN A 12 -10.25 -16.93 -0.32
N ALA A 13 -10.10 -18.20 0.04
CA ALA A 13 -9.83 -18.63 1.41
C ALA A 13 -8.47 -18.13 1.92
N GLU A 14 -7.42 -18.18 1.09
CA GLU A 14 -6.11 -17.60 1.39
C GLU A 14 -6.21 -16.08 1.59
N GLN A 15 -7.00 -15.37 0.76
CA GLN A 15 -7.24 -13.93 0.92
C GLN A 15 -8.00 -13.60 2.21
N LEU A 16 -9.02 -14.38 2.55
CA LEU A 16 -9.79 -14.25 3.80
C LEU A 16 -8.91 -14.51 5.03
N ALA A 17 -8.12 -15.59 5.02
CA ALA A 17 -7.20 -15.92 6.11
C ALA A 17 -6.08 -14.86 6.26
N ALA A 18 -5.58 -14.32 5.15
CA ALA A 18 -4.61 -13.22 5.16
C ALA A 18 -5.20 -11.92 5.73
N ALA A 19 -6.49 -11.66 5.50
CA ALA A 19 -7.20 -10.51 6.09
C ALA A 19 -7.37 -10.65 7.61
N VAL A 20 -7.69 -11.86 8.10
CA VAL A 20 -7.84 -12.18 9.54
C VAL A 20 -6.50 -12.08 10.30
N THR A 21 -5.38 -12.45 9.66
CA THR A 21 -4.03 -12.41 10.25
C THR A 21 -3.44 -10.97 10.29
N SER A 22 -4.15 -10.00 9.70
CA SER A 22 -3.69 -8.62 9.52
C SER A 22 -3.77 -7.74 10.80
N ALA A 23 -3.48 -8.29 11.98
CA ALA A 23 -3.47 -7.49 13.22
C ALA A 23 -2.17 -6.68 13.43
N HIS A 24 -1.08 -7.00 12.73
CA HIS A 24 0.23 -6.39 12.98
C HIS A 24 0.66 -5.46 11.84
N ALA A 25 0.52 -4.15 12.03
CA ALA A 25 1.11 -3.14 11.15
C ALA A 25 2.41 -2.64 11.78
N THR A 26 3.46 -2.50 10.97
CA THR A 26 4.75 -1.99 11.42
C THR A 26 4.70 -0.46 11.40
N ARG A 27 5.31 0.18 12.40
CA ARG A 27 5.49 1.63 12.39
C ARG A 27 6.48 2.00 11.30
N ILE A 28 6.22 3.07 10.56
CA ILE A 28 7.09 3.52 9.48
C ILE A 28 8.50 3.76 10.00
N ALA A 29 8.66 4.39 11.17
CA ALA A 29 9.98 4.66 11.75
C ALA A 29 10.86 3.40 11.88
N ASP A 30 10.26 2.25 12.23
CA ASP A 30 10.96 1.00 12.54
C ASP A 30 11.26 0.13 11.31
N THR A 31 10.91 0.59 10.11
CA THR A 31 11.12 -0.19 8.88
C THR A 31 12.51 -0.07 8.30
N GLU A 32 13.02 -1.18 7.75
CA GLU A 32 14.28 -1.24 7.03
C GLU A 32 14.11 -1.23 5.50
N ASP A 33 15.17 -0.85 4.79
CA ASP A 33 15.16 -0.83 3.33
C ASP A 33 15.05 -2.27 2.77
N ARG A 34 14.30 -2.44 1.67
CA ARG A 34 14.07 -3.70 0.95
C ARG A 34 13.25 -4.75 1.70
N GLU A 35 12.72 -4.41 2.87
CA GLU A 35 11.82 -5.25 3.66
C GLU A 35 10.41 -5.33 3.04
N MET A 36 9.71 -6.45 3.25
CA MET A 36 8.28 -6.54 2.99
C MET A 36 7.53 -5.92 4.17
N VAL A 37 6.84 -4.82 3.94
CA VAL A 37 6.19 -4.05 5.00
C VAL A 37 4.68 -4.08 4.87
N ARG A 38 4.01 -3.95 6.02
CA ARG A 38 2.58 -3.69 6.13
C ARG A 38 2.40 -2.44 6.98
N LEU A 39 1.95 -1.36 6.33
CA LEU A 39 1.87 -0.04 6.93
C LEU A 39 0.43 0.43 6.94
N ILE A 40 0.01 1.04 8.04
CA ILE A 40 -1.29 1.71 8.14
C ILE A 40 -1.03 3.18 8.47
N GLY A 41 -1.69 4.07 7.73
CA GLY A 41 -1.54 5.50 7.95
C GLY A 41 -2.58 6.31 7.19
N THR A 42 -2.54 7.62 7.39
CA THR A 42 -3.39 8.58 6.70
C THR A 42 -2.66 9.14 5.49
N LEU A 43 -3.33 9.17 4.34
CA LEU A 43 -2.85 9.85 3.15
C LEU A 43 -2.90 11.36 3.36
N ARG A 44 -1.76 12.03 3.40
CA ARG A 44 -1.69 13.49 3.56
C ARG A 44 -1.85 14.23 2.24
N THR A 45 -1.20 13.73 1.20
CA THR A 45 -1.26 14.29 -0.15
C THR A 45 -1.50 13.16 -1.14
N VAL A 46 -2.20 13.48 -2.22
CA VAL A 46 -2.38 12.62 -3.39
C VAL A 46 -2.23 13.50 -4.62
N THR A 47 -1.30 13.18 -5.50
CA THR A 47 -0.91 14.00 -6.64
C THR A 47 -0.67 13.13 -7.87
N LEU A 48 -0.96 13.68 -9.05
CA LEU A 48 -0.62 13.04 -10.32
C LEU A 48 0.77 13.53 -10.77
N ARG A 49 1.76 12.64 -10.80
CA ARG A 49 3.13 12.94 -11.21
C ARG A 49 3.58 11.98 -12.31
N PRO A 50 3.85 12.44 -13.54
CA PRO A 50 4.36 11.56 -14.59
C PRO A 50 5.72 10.94 -14.24
N VAL A 51 5.89 9.66 -14.57
CA VAL A 51 7.15 8.91 -14.43
C VAL A 51 7.46 8.28 -15.78
N GLY A 52 8.60 8.65 -16.38
CA GLY A 52 9.01 8.12 -17.69
C GLY A 52 8.01 8.41 -18.83
N GLY A 53 7.25 9.51 -18.74
CA GLY A 53 6.21 9.88 -19.71
C GLY A 53 4.84 9.23 -19.47
N ALA A 54 4.74 8.25 -18.58
CA ALA A 54 3.47 7.63 -18.18
C ALA A 54 2.88 8.32 -16.93
N PRO A 55 1.54 8.35 -16.75
CA PRO A 55 0.93 8.86 -15.53
C PRO A 55 1.31 8.02 -14.32
N ALA A 56 1.48 8.64 -13.15
CA ALA A 56 1.57 7.92 -11.88
C ALA A 56 0.87 8.69 -10.76
N LEU A 57 0.11 7.97 -9.94
CA LEU A 57 -0.54 8.51 -8.75
C LEU A 57 0.45 8.39 -7.59
N GLU A 58 0.90 9.53 -7.05
CA GLU A 58 1.81 9.62 -5.92
C GLU A 58 1.04 10.09 -4.69
N ALA A 59 1.14 9.34 -3.60
CA ALA A 59 0.50 9.67 -2.33
C ALA A 59 1.50 9.60 -1.17
N HIS A 60 1.33 10.46 -0.17
CA HIS A 60 2.15 10.44 1.04
C HIS A 60 1.37 9.79 2.18
N LEU A 61 1.83 8.63 2.63
CA LEU A 61 1.26 7.91 3.77
C LEU A 61 2.02 8.28 5.05
N TRP A 62 1.29 8.70 6.08
CA TRP A 62 1.86 9.06 7.37
C TRP A 62 1.13 8.36 8.53
N ASP A 63 1.89 7.80 9.47
CA ASP A 63 1.36 6.99 10.58
C ASP A 63 1.59 7.60 11.98
N GLY A 64 2.13 8.83 12.05
CA GLY A 64 2.57 9.42 13.32
C GLY A 64 4.09 9.42 13.50
N THR A 65 4.75 8.39 12.98
CA THR A 65 6.17 8.11 13.24
C THR A 65 7.07 8.37 12.05
N GLY A 66 6.52 8.36 10.84
CA GLY A 66 7.25 8.69 9.63
C GLY A 66 6.34 8.84 8.42
N GLU A 67 6.96 9.08 7.27
CA GLU A 67 6.27 9.19 5.99
C GLU A 67 6.85 8.19 4.98
N VAL A 68 5.97 7.57 4.20
CA VAL A 68 6.33 6.75 3.03
C VAL A 68 5.59 7.28 1.81
N VAL A 69 6.31 7.34 0.69
CA VAL A 69 5.72 7.66 -0.61
C VAL A 69 5.12 6.40 -1.20
N VAL A 70 3.86 6.46 -1.61
CA VAL A 70 3.21 5.36 -2.31
C VAL A 70 2.95 5.81 -3.74
N ILE A 71 3.47 5.06 -4.70
CA ILE A 71 3.40 5.40 -6.13
C ILE A 71 2.72 4.27 -6.89
N TRP A 72 1.57 4.57 -7.49
CA TRP A 72 0.92 3.67 -8.45
C TRP A 72 1.21 4.13 -9.88
N LEU A 73 2.09 3.40 -10.57
CA LEU A 73 2.50 3.67 -11.95
C LEU A 73 1.36 3.30 -12.91
N GLY A 74 1.21 4.07 -13.98
CA GLY A 74 0.17 3.87 -15.00
C GLY A 74 -1.24 4.24 -14.53
N ARG A 75 -1.40 4.73 -13.30
CA ARG A 75 -2.69 5.13 -12.72
C ARG A 75 -2.78 6.64 -12.64
N ARG A 76 -3.93 7.20 -13.05
CA ARG A 76 -4.25 8.62 -12.87
C ARG A 76 -5.02 8.87 -11.59
N GLU A 77 -5.80 7.90 -11.19
CA GLU A 77 -6.65 7.90 -10.00
C GLU A 77 -6.89 6.46 -9.57
N ILE A 78 -7.23 6.29 -8.29
CA ILE A 78 -7.67 5.03 -7.71
C ILE A 78 -8.81 5.36 -6.74
N PRO A 79 -10.02 4.79 -6.90
CA PRO A 79 -11.13 5.05 -6.00
C PRO A 79 -10.76 4.82 -4.53
N GLY A 80 -11.02 5.83 -3.69
CA GLY A 80 -10.73 5.80 -2.26
C GLY A 80 -9.31 6.19 -1.86
N ILE A 81 -8.37 6.31 -2.80
CA ILE A 81 -7.03 6.89 -2.55
C ILE A 81 -7.14 8.41 -2.67
N LEU A 82 -7.56 9.02 -1.56
CA LEU A 82 -7.76 10.46 -1.44
C LEU A 82 -7.05 10.97 -0.19
N SER A 83 -6.66 12.25 -0.18
CA SER A 83 -6.13 12.90 1.01
C SER A 83 -7.14 12.82 2.17
N GLY A 84 -6.64 12.61 3.38
CA GLY A 84 -7.43 12.43 4.60
C GLY A 84 -7.94 11.00 4.81
N ARG A 85 -7.73 10.08 3.86
CA ARG A 85 -8.15 8.68 4.02
C ARG A 85 -7.09 7.87 4.76
N THR A 86 -7.54 7.04 5.69
CA THR A 86 -6.69 6.03 6.31
C THR A 86 -6.72 4.78 5.45
N ILE A 87 -5.53 4.33 5.06
CA ILE A 87 -5.35 3.13 4.26
C ILE A 87 -4.31 2.23 4.90
N GLU A 88 -4.37 0.98 4.51
CA GLU A 88 -3.29 0.05 4.67
C GLU A 88 -2.59 -0.16 3.34
N VAL A 89 -1.27 -0.27 3.35
CA VAL A 89 -0.47 -0.68 2.19
C VAL A 89 0.43 -1.85 2.55
N ARG A 90 0.60 -2.76 1.60
CA ARG A 90 1.52 -3.89 1.67
C ARG A 90 2.41 -3.92 0.44
N GLY A 91 3.72 -3.99 0.66
CA GLY A 91 4.67 -4.04 -0.44
C GLY A 91 6.11 -4.00 0.03
N ARG A 92 7.04 -4.04 -0.92
CA ARG A 92 8.47 -3.97 -0.64
C ARG A 92 8.93 -2.53 -0.51
N LEU A 93 9.40 -2.15 0.67
CA LEU A 93 9.94 -0.83 0.92
C LEU A 93 11.23 -0.63 0.12
N SER A 94 11.32 0.47 -0.61
CA SER A 94 12.51 0.85 -1.38
C SER A 94 12.94 2.26 -0.99
N ARG A 95 14.16 2.66 -1.35
CA ARG A 95 14.55 4.07 -1.35
C ARG A 95 14.65 4.61 -2.75
N ALA A 96 13.90 5.68 -3.01
CA ALA A 96 13.96 6.42 -4.25
C ALA A 96 14.14 7.91 -3.94
N ARG A 97 15.17 8.54 -4.52
CA ARG A 97 15.49 9.96 -4.31
C ARG A 97 15.57 10.35 -2.82
N GLY A 98 16.15 9.48 -2.00
CA GLY A 98 16.31 9.69 -0.55
C GLY A 98 15.04 9.49 0.28
N ARG A 99 13.90 9.12 -0.33
CA ARG A 99 12.64 8.86 0.38
C ARG A 99 12.31 7.38 0.40
N ARG A 100 11.68 6.93 1.49
CA ARG A 100 11.07 5.60 1.59
C ARG A 100 9.87 5.55 0.65
N THR A 101 9.85 4.57 -0.25
CA THR A 101 8.89 4.50 -1.35
C THR A 101 8.38 3.08 -1.56
N LEU A 102 7.08 2.96 -1.78
CA LEU A 102 6.41 1.75 -2.26
C LEU A 102 5.92 1.98 -3.69
N TYR A 103 6.29 1.08 -4.59
CA TYR A 103 5.79 1.07 -5.97
C TYR A 103 4.71 0.00 -6.13
N ASN A 104 3.56 0.41 -6.66
CA ASN A 104 2.38 -0.42 -6.89
C ASN A 104 2.05 -1.36 -5.72
N PRO A 105 2.03 -0.89 -4.46
CA PRO A 105 1.69 -1.78 -3.36
C PRO A 105 0.22 -2.20 -3.44
N ALA A 106 -0.07 -3.35 -2.86
CA ALA A 106 -1.43 -3.69 -2.51
C ALA A 106 -1.93 -2.70 -1.45
N TYR A 107 -3.22 -2.35 -1.51
CA TYR A 107 -3.82 -1.43 -0.55
C TYR A 107 -5.21 -1.89 -0.14
N GLU A 108 -5.59 -1.51 1.08
CA GLU A 108 -6.94 -1.70 1.61
C GLU A 108 -7.41 -0.38 2.23
N LEU A 109 -8.66 -0.01 1.96
CA LEU A 109 -9.29 1.14 2.62
C LEU A 109 -9.65 0.74 4.04
N ARG A 110 -9.30 1.56 5.03
CA ARG A 110 -9.74 1.38 6.40
C ARG A 110 -10.99 2.21 6.66
N ALA A 111 -11.88 1.69 7.51
CA ALA A 111 -13.02 2.46 7.98
C ALA A 111 -12.53 3.72 8.68
N GLN A 112 -13.12 4.86 8.33
CA GLN A 112 -12.88 6.12 9.01
C GLN A 112 -13.67 6.04 10.31
N ALA A 113 -13.01 6.14 11.47
CA ALA A 113 -13.74 6.26 12.74
C ALA A 113 -14.65 7.49 12.62
N ALA A 114 -15.96 7.29 12.73
CA ALA A 114 -16.91 8.38 12.83
C ALA A 114 -16.60 9.13 14.13
N HIS A 115 -16.34 10.43 14.02
CA HIS A 115 -16.26 11.33 15.16
C HIS A 115 -17.65 11.55 15.75
#